data_AF-A0AAU9JVJ0-F1
#
_entry.id   AF-A0AAU9JVJ0-F1
#
_cell.length_a   1.000
_cell.length_b   1.000
_cell.length_c   1.000
_cell.angle_alpha   90.00
_cell.angle_beta   90.00
_cell.angle_gamma   90.00
#
_symmetry.space_group_name_H-M   'P 1'
#
loop_
_entity.id
_entity.type
_entity.pdbx_description
1 polymer ?
#
loop_
_entity_poly.entity_id
_entity_poly.type
_entity_poly.pdbx_seq_one_letter_code
_entity_poly.pdbx_strand_id
1 'polypeptide(L)'
;MESIEETLRLRGIRHEEQTTVNWYDEKWLKEHILDNKTIMNYFYLSIFYDKAANNEKCIEDLARLKNLVGLEYILDHSIPELGIYHIKKQYRHNDRRVTTLALYYVVAGKIYEAPSINKILTTRMRNFAFNLDASLKYLSKYAKQTD
;
A
#
# COMPACT_ATOMS: atom_id res chain seq x y z
N MET A 1 19.31 -11.05 -0.66
CA MET A 1 17.85 -10.90 -0.79
C MET A 1 17.67 -9.57 -1.52
N GLU A 2 17.37 -9.57 -2.82
CA GLU A 2 17.16 -8.30 -3.56
C GLU A 2 16.07 -7.49 -2.85
N SER A 3 16.39 -6.23 -2.55
CA SER A 3 15.40 -5.31 -2.00
C SER A 3 14.26 -5.16 -3.00
N ILE A 4 13.01 -5.08 -2.54
CA ILE A 4 11.85 -4.79 -3.39
C ILE A 4 12.11 -3.50 -4.19
N GLU A 5 12.81 -2.52 -3.60
CA GLU A 5 13.23 -1.28 -4.28
C GLU A 5 14.24 -1.53 -5.40
N GLU A 6 15.13 -2.50 -5.25
CA GLU A 6 16.13 -2.86 -6.26
C GLU A 6 15.44 -3.54 -7.45
N THR A 7 14.47 -4.42 -7.17
CA THR A 7 13.63 -5.06 -8.20
C THR A 7 12.76 -4.02 -8.95
N LEU A 8 12.23 -3.03 -8.24
CA LEU A 8 11.47 -1.91 -8.79
C LEU A 8 12.34 -1.01 -9.68
N ARG A 9 13.53 -0.64 -9.20
CA ARG A 9 14.50 0.20 -9.92
C ARG A 9 15.04 -0.47 -11.18
N LEU A 10 15.44 -1.74 -11.10
CA LEU A 10 15.96 -2.51 -12.25
C LEU A 10 14.93 -2.64 -13.38
N ARG A 11 13.64 -2.45 -13.08
CA ARG A 11 12.53 -2.60 -14.03
C ARG A 11 11.92 -1.28 -14.47
N GLY A 12 12.50 -0.15 -14.04
CA GLY A 12 11.98 1.19 -14.35
C GLY A 12 10.63 1.51 -13.70
N ILE A 13 10.16 0.67 -12.77
CA ILE A 13 8.90 0.87 -12.07
C ILE A 13 9.18 1.79 -10.89
N ARG A 14 8.82 3.07 -11.04
CA ARG A 14 8.84 4.01 -9.91
C ARG A 14 7.60 3.76 -9.07
N HIS A 15 7.80 3.24 -7.86
CA HIS A 15 6.76 3.19 -6.83
C HIS A 15 7.18 4.12 -5.69
N GLU A 16 6.50 5.25 -5.57
CA GLU A 16 6.62 6.12 -4.41
C GLU A 16 5.50 5.77 -3.43
N GLU A 17 5.85 5.45 -2.20
CA GLU A 17 4.87 5.11 -1.17
C GLU A 17 4.03 6.34 -0.78
N GLN A 18 2.72 6.27 -1.03
CA GLN A 18 1.74 7.32 -0.76
C GLN A 18 0.98 7.09 0.55
N THR A 19 1.71 6.71 1.60
CA THR A 19 1.14 6.32 2.91
C THR A 19 0.43 7.44 3.67
N THR A 20 0.54 8.69 3.21
CA THR A 20 -0.07 9.88 3.83
C THR A 20 -1.40 10.26 3.18
N VAL A 21 -1.74 9.65 2.04
CA VAL A 21 -2.95 9.96 1.27
C VAL A 21 -3.94 8.81 1.39
N ASN A 22 -5.23 9.14 1.35
CA ASN A 22 -6.31 8.17 1.21
C ASN A 22 -7.22 8.56 0.05
N TRP A 23 -7.95 7.59 -0.49
CA TRP A 23 -8.91 7.81 -1.56
C TRP A 23 -10.27 7.21 -1.21
N TYR A 24 -11.33 7.88 -1.63
CA TYR A 24 -12.72 7.50 -1.38
C TYR A 24 -13.65 8.19 -2.38
N ASP A 25 -14.65 7.48 -2.89
CA ASP A 25 -15.71 8.03 -3.74
C ASP A 25 -17.09 7.76 -3.14
N GLU A 26 -17.72 8.83 -2.65
CA GLU A 26 -19.05 8.79 -2.04
C GLU A 26 -20.15 8.43 -3.04
N LYS A 27 -20.04 8.89 -4.29
CA LYS A 27 -21.09 8.68 -5.30
C LYS A 27 -21.16 7.22 -5.67
N TRP A 28 -20.00 6.61 -5.93
CA TRP A 28 -19.93 5.20 -6.28
C TRP A 28 -20.50 4.31 -5.19
N LEU A 29 -20.17 4.58 -3.92
CA LEU A 29 -20.62 3.78 -2.77
C LEU A 29 -22.11 3.93 -2.44
N LYS A 30 -22.78 4.98 -2.94
CA LYS A 30 -24.25 5.12 -2.84
C LYS A 30 -24.97 4.30 -3.91
N GLU A 31 -24.36 4.16 -5.07
CA GLU A 31 -24.94 3.47 -6.23
C GLU A 31 -24.62 1.97 -6.23
N HIS A 32 -23.50 1.56 -5.63
CA HIS A 32 -23.00 0.20 -5.66
C HIS A 32 -22.65 -0.31 -4.26
N ILE A 33 -22.98 -1.59 -4.01
CA ILE A 33 -22.58 -2.29 -2.79
C ILE A 33 -21.11 -2.70 -2.93
N LEU A 34 -20.32 -2.47 -1.88
CA LEU A 34 -18.93 -2.89 -1.82
C LEU A 34 -18.82 -4.35 -1.36
N ASP A 35 -18.60 -5.26 -2.31
CA ASP A 35 -18.44 -6.71 -2.08
C ASP A 35 -17.19 -7.26 -2.79
N ASN A 36 -16.94 -8.56 -2.68
CA ASN A 36 -15.79 -9.23 -3.32
C ASN A 36 -15.78 -9.12 -4.86
N LYS A 37 -16.92 -8.87 -5.49
CA LYS A 37 -17.05 -8.77 -6.95
C LYS A 37 -16.84 -7.33 -7.42
N THR A 38 -17.29 -6.35 -6.65
CA THR A 38 -17.27 -4.94 -7.03
C THR A 38 -16.05 -4.18 -6.49
N ILE A 39 -15.37 -4.70 -5.46
CA ILE A 39 -14.21 -4.05 -4.82
C ILE A 39 -13.08 -3.72 -5.80
N MET A 40 -12.80 -4.60 -6.76
CA MET A 40 -11.76 -4.34 -7.77
C MET A 40 -12.18 -3.21 -8.71
N ASN A 41 -13.46 -3.16 -9.12
CA ASN A 41 -14.00 -2.08 -9.93
C ASN A 41 -13.91 -0.73 -9.20
N TYR A 42 -14.19 -0.72 -7.90
CA TYR A 42 -14.00 0.45 -7.06
C TYR A 42 -12.52 0.87 -6.98
N PHE A 43 -11.61 -0.09 -6.81
CA PHE A 43 -10.18 0.17 -6.73
C PHE A 43 -9.61 0.76 -8.03
N TYR A 44 -10.11 0.35 -9.20
CA TYR A 44 -9.68 0.88 -10.50
C TYR A 44 -9.94 2.38 -10.68
N LEU A 45 -10.89 2.95 -9.94
CA LEU A 45 -11.17 4.39 -9.94
C LEU A 45 -10.19 5.19 -9.05
N SER A 46 -9.42 4.50 -8.21
CA SER A 46 -8.55 5.14 -7.23
C SER A 46 -7.27 5.70 -7.85
N ILE A 47 -6.69 6.69 -7.18
CA ILE A 47 -5.37 7.26 -7.54
C ILE A 47 -4.22 6.24 -7.43
N PHE A 48 -4.43 5.13 -6.72
CA PHE A 48 -3.42 4.10 -6.47
C PHE A 48 -3.33 3.08 -7.62
N TYR A 49 -4.32 3.06 -8.49
CA TYR A 49 -4.39 2.14 -9.60
C TYR A 49 -3.62 2.69 -10.82
N ASP A 50 -2.74 1.85 -11.36
CA ASP A 50 -1.96 2.16 -12.55
C ASP A 50 -2.62 1.56 -13.79
N LYS A 51 -3.00 2.41 -14.75
CA LYS A 51 -3.62 2.00 -16.02
C LYS A 51 -2.67 1.23 -16.95
N ALA A 52 -1.37 1.18 -16.65
CA ALA A 52 -0.44 0.31 -17.36
C ALA A 52 -0.50 -1.17 -16.90
N ALA A 53 -1.25 -1.46 -15.82
CA ALA A 53 -1.37 -2.82 -15.28
C ALA A 53 -2.07 -3.78 -16.26
N ASN A 54 -1.73 -5.06 -16.15
CA ASN A 54 -2.34 -6.13 -16.95
C ASN A 54 -3.84 -6.28 -16.68
N ASN A 55 -4.35 -5.77 -15.55
CA ASN A 55 -5.76 -5.74 -15.21
C ASN A 55 -6.61 -5.07 -16.30
N GLU A 56 -6.14 -4.01 -16.95
CA GLU A 56 -6.85 -3.35 -18.06
C GLU A 56 -7.14 -4.29 -19.25
N LYS A 57 -6.25 -5.27 -19.47
CA LYS A 57 -6.38 -6.22 -20.58
C LYS A 57 -7.29 -7.40 -20.25
N CYS A 58 -7.65 -7.57 -18.98
CA CYS A 58 -8.33 -8.77 -18.45
C CYS A 58 -9.46 -8.40 -17.47
N ILE A 59 -10.11 -7.25 -17.64
CA ILE A 59 -11.21 -6.78 -16.78
C ILE A 59 -12.32 -7.83 -16.69
N GLU A 60 -12.67 -8.47 -17.81
CA GLU A 60 -13.73 -9.47 -17.89
C GLU A 60 -13.35 -10.85 -17.32
N ASP A 61 -12.06 -11.21 -17.37
CA ASP A 61 -11.58 -12.51 -16.92
C ASP A 61 -10.21 -12.40 -16.24
N LEU A 62 -10.25 -12.19 -14.92
CA LEU A 62 -9.07 -12.10 -14.06
C LEU A 62 -8.26 -13.41 -14.02
N ALA A 63 -8.81 -14.56 -14.42
CA ALA A 63 -8.06 -15.81 -14.45
C ALA A 63 -6.91 -15.74 -15.48
N ARG A 64 -7.06 -14.93 -16.53
CA ARG A 64 -6.04 -14.69 -17.56
C ARG A 64 -4.81 -13.97 -17.05
N LEU A 65 -4.89 -13.25 -15.92
CA LEU A 65 -3.75 -12.57 -15.31
C LEU A 65 -2.59 -13.53 -15.02
N LYS A 66 -2.89 -14.79 -14.68
CA LYS A 66 -1.87 -15.81 -14.41
C LYS A 66 -0.94 -16.06 -15.59
N ASN A 67 -1.43 -15.84 -16.80
CA ASN A 67 -0.69 -16.09 -18.04
C ASN A 67 0.08 -14.85 -18.54
N LEU A 68 -0.05 -13.71 -17.86
CA LEU A 68 0.55 -12.44 -18.27
C LEU A 68 1.68 -12.02 -17.34
N VAL A 69 2.89 -11.87 -17.88
CA VAL A 69 4.02 -11.30 -17.14
C VAL A 69 3.85 -9.79 -17.07
N GLY A 70 4.02 -9.20 -15.88
CA GLY A 70 3.90 -7.76 -15.69
C GLY A 70 3.29 -7.34 -14.36
N LEU A 71 2.90 -6.07 -14.29
CA LEU A 71 2.23 -5.48 -13.14
C LEU A 71 0.77 -5.95 -13.08
N GLU A 72 0.33 -6.42 -11.92
CA GLU A 72 -1.05 -6.80 -11.67
C GLU A 72 -1.47 -6.41 -10.25
N TYR A 73 -2.78 -6.18 -10.11
CA TYR A 73 -3.46 -5.95 -8.84
C TYR A 73 -4.39 -7.12 -8.57
N ILE A 74 -4.30 -7.71 -7.37
CA ILE A 74 -5.14 -8.82 -6.96
C ILE A 74 -5.80 -8.54 -5.61
N LEU A 75 -7.02 -9.03 -5.42
CA LEU A 75 -7.64 -9.11 -4.11
C LEU A 75 -6.98 -10.25 -3.32
N ASP A 76 -6.22 -9.91 -2.28
CA ASP A 76 -5.44 -10.86 -1.48
C ASP A 76 -6.27 -11.45 -0.34
N HIS A 77 -7.04 -10.59 0.33
CA HIS A 77 -7.90 -10.98 1.45
C HIS A 77 -9.14 -10.10 1.51
N SER A 78 -10.24 -10.65 1.98
CA SER A 78 -11.51 -9.95 2.10
C SER A 78 -12.27 -10.44 3.33
N ILE A 79 -12.76 -9.50 4.13
CA ILE A 79 -13.70 -9.74 5.22
C ILE A 79 -14.92 -8.84 4.96
N PRO A 80 -15.87 -9.30 4.10
CA PRO A 80 -17.00 -8.47 3.69
C PRO A 80 -17.88 -8.01 4.85
N GLU A 81 -18.04 -8.84 5.88
CA GLU A 81 -18.82 -8.55 7.09
C GLU A 81 -18.31 -7.30 7.84
N LEU A 82 -17.00 -7.03 7.75
CA LEU A 82 -16.37 -5.85 8.36
C LEU A 82 -16.08 -4.75 7.34
N GLY A 83 -16.40 -4.97 6.06
CA GLY A 83 -16.07 -4.05 4.96
C GLY A 83 -14.56 -3.82 4.80
N ILE A 84 -13.75 -4.85 5.08
CA ILE A 84 -12.29 -4.81 5.01
C ILE A 84 -11.80 -5.62 3.82
N TYR A 85 -10.97 -5.02 2.98
CA TYR A 85 -10.37 -5.68 1.82
C TYR A 85 -8.88 -5.34 1.70
N HIS A 86 -8.08 -6.31 1.30
CA HIS A 86 -6.65 -6.15 1.06
C HIS A 86 -6.36 -6.37 -0.42
N ILE A 87 -5.84 -5.35 -1.08
CA ILE A 87 -5.47 -5.40 -2.50
C ILE A 87 -3.96 -5.34 -2.61
N LYS A 88 -3.38 -6.30 -3.31
CA LYS A 88 -1.94 -6.44 -3.47
C LYS A 88 -1.53 -5.99 -4.86
N LYS A 89 -0.60 -5.05 -4.93
CA LYS A 89 0.12 -4.71 -6.17
C LYS A 89 1.34 -5.60 -6.24
N GLN A 90 1.45 -6.35 -7.32
CA GLN A 90 2.51 -7.31 -7.49
C GLN A 90 3.00 -7.34 -8.94
N TYR A 91 4.24 -7.76 -9.12
CA TYR A 91 4.80 -8.02 -10.42
C TYR A 91 4.91 -9.52 -10.63
N ARG A 92 4.24 -10.04 -11.65
CA ARG A 92 4.35 -11.44 -12.09
C ARG A 92 5.54 -11.60 -13.02
N HIS A 93 6.49 -12.47 -12.67
CA HIS A 93 7.65 -12.79 -13.50
C HIS A 93 7.38 -14.00 -14.40
N ASN A 94 6.62 -14.96 -13.88
CA ASN A 94 6.13 -16.15 -14.57
C ASN A 94 4.94 -16.72 -13.77
N ASP A 95 4.38 -17.85 -14.20
CA ASP A 95 3.18 -18.44 -13.60
C ASP A 95 3.31 -18.72 -12.09
N ARG A 96 4.53 -18.95 -11.59
CA ARG A 96 4.81 -19.34 -10.19
C ARG A 96 5.50 -18.26 -9.36
N ARG A 97 6.24 -17.35 -10.00
CA ARG A 97 7.08 -16.34 -9.36
C ARG A 97 6.43 -14.98 -9.48
N VAL A 98 6.07 -14.45 -8.32
CA VAL A 98 5.44 -13.15 -8.16
C VAL A 98 6.18 -12.39 -7.06
N THR A 99 6.38 -11.10 -7.26
CA THR A 99 6.98 -10.21 -6.25
C THR A 99 5.96 -9.17 -5.83
N THR A 100 5.61 -9.17 -4.56
CA THR A 100 4.75 -8.15 -3.96
C THR A 100 5.48 -6.81 -3.94
N LEU A 101 4.83 -5.76 -4.45
CA LEU A 101 5.37 -4.41 -4.52
C LEU A 101 4.75 -3.51 -3.45
N ALA A 102 3.43 -3.58 -3.28
CA ALA A 102 2.70 -2.79 -2.29
C ALA A 102 1.41 -3.51 -1.86
N LEU A 103 0.85 -3.08 -0.73
CA LEU A 103 -0.43 -3.55 -0.20
C LEU A 103 -1.33 -2.34 0.05
N TYR A 104 -2.60 -2.47 -0.30
CA TYR A 104 -3.62 -1.44 -0.10
C TYR A 104 -4.73 -1.99 0.78
N TYR A 105 -5.11 -1.21 1.79
CA TYR A 105 -6.22 -1.50 2.67
C TYR A 105 -7.44 -0.72 2.23
N VAL A 106 -8.56 -1.40 2.04
CA VAL A 106 -9.87 -0.77 1.91
C VAL A 106 -10.63 -1.02 3.20
N VAL A 107 -10.94 0.05 3.92
CA VAL A 107 -11.66 -0.01 5.20
C VAL A 107 -12.79 1.01 5.16
N ALA A 108 -14.03 0.54 5.32
CA ALA A 108 -15.22 1.38 5.26
C ALA A 108 -15.28 2.25 3.98
N GLY A 109 -14.89 1.67 2.84
CA GLY A 109 -14.85 2.34 1.53
C GLY A 109 -13.66 3.27 1.30
N LYS A 110 -12.80 3.52 2.30
CA LYS A 110 -11.59 4.33 2.12
C LYS A 110 -10.40 3.45 1.80
N ILE A 111 -9.59 3.85 0.82
CA ILE A 111 -8.41 3.12 0.35
C ILE A 111 -7.16 3.81 0.88
N TYR A 112 -6.26 3.02 1.47
CA TYR A 112 -4.98 3.44 2.04
C TYR A 112 -3.85 2.56 1.53
N GLU A 113 -2.67 3.13 1.31
CA GLU A 113 -1.46 2.33 1.09
C GLU A 113 -0.84 1.90 2.43
N ALA A 114 -0.52 0.61 2.55
CA ALA A 114 0.20 0.04 3.67
C ALA A 114 1.65 0.53 3.68
N PRO A 115 2.15 1.15 4.76
CA PRO A 115 3.55 1.52 4.84
C PRO A 115 4.45 0.28 4.91
N SER A 116 5.61 0.34 4.28
CA SER A 116 6.61 -0.71 4.46
C SER A 116 7.11 -0.75 5.89
N ILE A 117 7.52 -1.95 6.33
CA ILE A 117 8.08 -2.17 7.67
C ILE A 117 9.32 -1.28 7.90
N ASN A 118 10.14 -1.08 6.87
CA ASN A 118 11.34 -0.24 6.94
C ASN A 118 10.98 1.21 7.26
N LYS A 119 9.93 1.75 6.65
CA LYS A 119 9.47 3.12 6.91
C LYS A 119 8.88 3.26 8.31
N ILE A 120 8.09 2.27 8.75
CA ILE A 120 7.55 2.24 10.12
C ILE A 120 8.71 2.25 11.13
N LEU A 121 9.69 1.37 10.96
CA LEU A 121 10.83 1.24 11.87
C LEU A 121 11.68 2.51 11.88
N THR A 122 12.04 3.04 10.71
CA THR A 122 12.84 4.26 10.58
C THR A 122 12.14 5.44 11.26
N THR A 123 10.83 5.60 11.04
CA THR A 123 10.04 6.66 11.68
C THR A 123 10.00 6.50 13.19
N ARG A 124 9.77 5.28 13.70
CA ARG A 124 9.75 5.01 15.14
C ARG A 124 11.10 5.26 15.80
N MET A 125 12.19 4.78 15.19
CA MET A 125 13.55 5.01 15.69
C MET A 125 13.90 6.50 15.71
N ARG A 126 13.52 7.25 14.67
CA ARG A 126 13.74 8.70 14.60
C ARG A 126 12.97 9.44 15.69
N ASN A 127 11.71 9.08 15.91
CA ASN A 127 10.89 9.67 16.98
C ASN A 127 11.46 9.36 18.37
N PHE A 128 11.95 8.13 18.57
CA PHE A 128 12.63 7.76 19.81
C PHE A 128 13.88 8.59 20.06
N ALA A 129 14.77 8.69 19.06
CA ALA A 129 15.99 9.49 19.15
C ALA A 129 15.68 10.99 19.40
N PHE A 130 14.67 11.53 18.72
CA PHE A 130 14.21 12.90 18.94
C PHE A 130 13.72 13.14 20.37
N ASN A 131 12.87 12.25 20.89
CA ASN A 131 12.35 12.35 22.25
C ASN A 131 13.46 12.20 23.30
N LEU A 132 14.47 11.36 23.03
CA LEU A 132 15.62 11.17 23.90
C LEU A 132 16.49 12.42 23.94
N ASP A 133 16.82 12.99 22.78
CA ASP A 133 17.57 14.24 22.67
C ASP A 133 16.84 15.41 23.36
N ALA A 134 15.52 15.54 23.14
CA ALA A 134 14.71 16.53 23.82
C ALA A 134 14.78 16.36 25.35
N SER A 135 14.58 15.14 25.85
CA SER A 135 14.63 14.83 27.28
C SER A 135 15.99 15.15 27.91
N LEU A 136 17.08 14.77 27.26
CA LEU A 136 18.44 15.07 27.72
C LEU A 136 18.71 16.57 27.75
N LYS A 137 18.24 17.32 26.75
CA LYS A 137 18.34 18.79 26.75
C LYS A 137 17.60 19.41 27.93
N TYR A 138 16.37 18.96 28.22
CA TYR A 138 15.61 19.43 29.38
C TYR A 138 16.34 19.12 30.70
N LEU A 139 16.84 17.90 30.87
CA LEU A 139 17.59 17.52 32.08
C LEU A 139 18.89 18.33 32.23
N SER A 140 19.64 18.53 31.15
CA SER A 140 20.87 19.34 31.18
C SER A 140 20.60 20.80 31.54
N LYS A 141 19.46 21.34 31.09
CA LYS A 141 19.03 22.70 31.43
C LYS A 141 18.64 22.80 32.90
N TYR A 142 17.92 21.80 33.42
CA TYR A 142 17.52 21.76 34.83
C TYR A 142 18.75 21.63 35.73
N ALA A 143 19.69 20.74 35.41
CA ALA A 143 20.92 20.55 36.17
C ALA A 143 21.72 21.86 36.33
N LYS A 144 21.82 22.66 35.26
CA LYS A 144 22.50 23.97 35.25
C LYS A 144 21.78 25.07 36.03
N GLN A 145 20.53 24.88 36.44
CA GLN A 145 19.76 25.87 37.23
C GLN A 145 19.83 25.60 38.74
N THR A 146 20.34 24.44 39.14
CA THR A 146 20.48 24.00 40.54
C THR A 146 21.88 24.23 41.12
N ASP A 147 22.84 24.70 40.31
CA ASP A 147 24.14 25.25 40.73
C ASP A 147 24.10 26.78 40.73
#